data_AF-A0A353YGM1-F1
#
_entry.id   AF-A0A353YGM1-F1
#
_cell.length_a   1.000
_cell.length_b   1.000
_cell.length_c   1.000
_cell.angle_alpha   90.00
_cell.angle_beta   90.00
_cell.angle_gamma   90.00
#
_symmetry.space_group_name_H-M   'P 1'
#
loop_
_entity.id
_entity.type
_entity.pdbx_description
1 polymer ?
#
loop_
_entity_poly.entity_id
_entity_poly.type
_entity_poly.pdbx_seq_one_letter_code
_entity_poly.pdbx_strand_id
1 'polypeptide(L)' 'AVSVPVIASGGVGTLGHLVDGVREGHASAVLAASIFHYGEHSIGEAKRFMAEAGLPIRLDP' A
#
# COMPACT_ATOMS: atom_id res chain seq x y z
N ALA A 1 -19.12 3.72 -8.16
CA ALA A 1 -17.99 2.78 -8.24
C ALA A 1 -17.95 2.16 -9.63
N VAL A 2 -16.76 1.83 -10.15
CA VAL A 2 -16.57 1.10 -11.42
C VAL A 2 -16.32 -0.38 -11.16
N SER A 3 -16.53 -1.24 -12.16
CA SER A 3 -16.36 -2.69 -12.03
C SER A 3 -14.92 -3.18 -12.24
N VAL A 4 -14.03 -2.32 -12.72
CA VAL A 4 -12.62 -2.65 -12.94
C VAL A 4 -11.80 -2.39 -11.67
N PRO A 5 -10.74 -3.17 -11.41
CA PRO A 5 -9.81 -2.90 -10.31
C PRO A 5 -9.21 -1.50 -10.42
N VAL A 6 -9.03 -0.83 -9.29
CA VAL A 6 -8.48 0.54 -9.21
C VAL A 6 -7.23 0.54 -8.34
N ILE A 7 -6.21 1.27 -8.80
CA ILE A 7 -4.99 1.55 -8.05
C ILE A 7 -5.10 2.95 -7.45
N ALA A 8 -5.05 3.07 -6.12
CA ALA A 8 -4.89 4.36 -5.47
C ALA A 8 -3.44 4.82 -5.63
N SER A 9 -3.24 6.01 -6.19
CA SER A 9 -1.92 6.56 -6.53
C SER A 9 -1.83 8.04 -6.17
N GLY A 10 -0.77 8.42 -5.46
CA GLY A 10 -0.50 9.79 -5.01
C GLY A 10 -0.87 10.05 -3.54
N GLY A 11 -0.09 10.89 -2.86
CA GLY A 11 -0.35 11.30 -1.47
C GLY A 11 0.11 10.32 -0.37
N VAL A 12 0.81 9.24 -0.71
CA VAL A 12 1.37 8.31 0.28
C VAL A 12 2.60 8.95 0.95
N GLY A 13 2.50 9.23 2.25
CA GLY A 13 3.59 9.76 3.08
C GLY A 13 3.96 8.85 4.25
N THR A 14 3.13 7.86 4.58
CA THR A 14 3.39 6.87 5.64
C THR A 14 2.93 5.49 5.19
N LEU A 15 3.40 4.43 5.86
CA LEU A 15 2.88 3.07 5.65
C LEU A 15 1.38 2.96 5.98
N GLY A 16 0.86 3.80 6.89
CA GLY A 16 -0.56 3.88 7.21
C GLY A 16 -1.42 4.23 5.99
N HIS A 17 -0.96 5.16 5.16
CA HIS A 17 -1.69 5.54 3.93
C HIS A 17 -1.84 4.37 2.95
N LEU A 18 -0.93 3.38 2.97
CA LEU A 18 -1.06 2.17 2.15
C LEU A 18 -2.22 1.29 2.63
N VAL A 19 -2.39 1.18 3.95
CA VAL A 19 -3.48 0.41 4.57
C VAL A 19 -4.81 1.13 4.33
N ASP A 20 -4.86 2.44 4.55
CA ASP A 20 -6.06 3.25 4.37
C ASP A 20 -6.55 3.22 2.92
N GLY A 21 -5.63 3.26 1.94
CA GLY A 21 -5.97 3.15 0.52
C GLY A 21 -6.74 1.87 0.17
N VAL A 22 -6.43 0.76 0.85
CA VAL A 22 -7.12 -0.53 0.65
C VAL A 22 -8.37 -0.64 1.52
N ARG A 23 -8.27 -0.34 2.83
CA ARG A 23 -9.37 -0.54 3.79
C ARG A 23 -10.49 0.47 3.63
N GLU A 24 -10.14 1.76 3.68
CA GLU A 24 -11.10 2.87 3.63
C GLU A 24 -11.38 3.28 2.18
N GLY A 25 -10.33 3.30 1.34
CA GLY A 25 -10.44 3.67 -0.06
C GLY A 25 -11.02 2.59 -0.96
N HIS A 26 -11.14 1.35 -0.47
CA HIS A 26 -11.57 0.17 -1.24
C HIS A 26 -10.77 -0.04 -2.54
N ALA A 27 -9.53 0.45 -2.61
CA ALA A 27 -8.69 0.25 -3.77
C ALA A 27 -8.23 -1.21 -3.85
N SER A 28 -8.13 -1.73 -5.07
CA SER A 28 -7.62 -3.08 -5.32
C SER A 28 -6.10 -3.16 -5.14
N ALA A 29 -5.40 -2.03 -5.29
CA ALA A 29 -3.98 -1.89 -5.04
C ALA A 29 -3.63 -0.43 -4.69
N VAL A 30 -2.43 -0.24 -4.15
CA VAL A 30 -1.86 1.08 -3.81
C VAL A 30 -0.51 1.25 -4.47
N LEU A 31 -0.18 2.48 -4.86
CA LEU A 31 1.09 2.87 -5.44
C LEU A 31 1.72 3.99 -4.61
N ALA A 32 3.00 3.80 -4.27
CA ALA A 32 3.82 4.83 -3.64
C ALA A 32 5.18 4.93 -4.35
N ALA A 33 5.74 6.14 -4.41
CA ALA A 33 7.02 6.41 -5.06
C ALA A 33 8.04 6.99 -4.08
N SER A 34 7.83 8.21 -3.58
CA SER A 34 8.82 8.96 -2.78
C SER A 34 9.31 8.20 -1.55
N ILE A 35 8.41 7.58 -0.77
CA ILE A 35 8.76 6.82 0.43
C ILE A 35 9.71 5.63 0.15
N PHE A 36 9.70 5.10 -1.08
CA PHE A 36 10.60 4.03 -1.50
C PHE A 36 11.83 4.57 -2.21
N HIS A 37 11.66 5.60 -3.05
CA HIS A 37 12.75 6.18 -3.84
C HIS A 37 13.83 6.83 -2.95
N TYR A 38 13.42 7.44 -1.84
CA TYR A 38 14.34 8.06 -0.88
C TYR A 38 14.76 7.13 0.27
N GLY A 39 14.33 5.87 0.25
CA GLY A 39 14.72 4.88 1.26
C GLY A 39 14.16 5.13 2.66
N GLU A 40 13.10 5.94 2.80
CA GLU A 40 12.38 6.14 4.07
C GLU A 40 11.77 4.82 4.55
N HIS A 41 11.26 4.02 3.60
CA HIS A 41 10.81 2.66 3.82
C HIS A 41 11.25 1.75 2.66
N SER A 42 11.42 0.48 2.96
CA SER A 42 11.60 -0.59 1.98
C SER A 42 10.27 -1.23 1.59
N ILE A 43 10.25 -1.89 0.43
CA ILE A 43 9.10 -2.71 0.01
C ILE A 43 8.80 -3.81 1.04
N GLY A 44 9.84 -4.38 1.67
CA GLY A 44 9.68 -5.41 2.70
C GLY A 44 8.99 -4.90 3.97
N GLU A 45 9.34 -3.70 4.42
CA GLU A 45 8.67 -3.05 5.56
C GLU A 45 7.21 -2.73 5.24
N ALA A 46 6.94 -2.17 4.06
CA ALA A 46 5.57 -1.89 3.63
C ALA A 46 4.71 -3.17 3.57
N LYS A 47 5.23 -4.24 2.98
CA LYS A 47 4.54 -5.54 2.92
C LYS A 47 4.24 -6.09 4.31
N ARG A 48 5.22 -6.10 5.22
CA ARG A 48 5.03 -6.57 6.59
C ARG A 48 3.99 -5.73 7.34
N PHE A 49 4.09 -4.40 7.26
CA PHE A 49 3.14 -3.50 7.90
C PHE A 49 1.70 -3.74 7.42
N MET A 50 1.50 -3.87 6.11
CA MET A 50 0.17 -4.17 5.55
C MET A 50 -0.34 -5.56 5.97
N ALA A 51 0.53 -6.56 6.07
CA ALA A 51 0.18 -7.89 6.55
C ALA A 51 -0.17 -7.91 8.05
N GLU A 52 0.57 -7.18 8.88
CA GLU A 52 0.27 -6.97 10.30
C GLU A 52 -1.04 -6.23 10.51
N ALA A 53 -1.39 -5.33 9.59
CA ALA A 53 -2.72 -4.75 9.47
C ALA A 53 -3.75 -5.71 8.85
N GLY A 54 -3.51 -7.02 8.82
CA GLY A 54 -4.48 -8.04 8.41
C GLY A 54 -4.89 -8.00 6.93
N LEU A 55 -4.15 -7.29 6.06
CA LEU A 55 -4.38 -7.35 4.63
C LEU A 55 -3.71 -8.59 4.01
N PRO A 56 -4.32 -9.24 3.01
CA PRO A 56 -3.71 -10.37 2.32
C PRO A 56 -2.56 -9.87 1.42
N ILE A 57 -1.33 -10.04 1.88
CA ILE A 57 -0.12 -9.56 1.20
C ILE A 57 0.78 -10.74 0.83
N ARG A 58 1.38 -10.68 -0.37
CA ARG A 58 2.42 -11.63 -0.81
C ARG A 58 3.75 -11.32 -0.13
N LEU A 59 4.14 -12.17 0.82
CA LEU A 59 5.38 -12.02 1.62
C LEU A 59 6.59 -12.77 1.05
N ASP A 60 6.39 -13.64 0.06
CA ASP A 60 7.43 -14.46 -0.54
C ASP A 60 8.54 -13.61 -1.20
N PRO A 61 9.77 -14.15 -1.31
CA PRO A 61 10.91 -13.49 -1.96
C PRO A 61 10.60 -12.97 -3.37
#